data_AF-A0A1M6TWR7-F1
#
_entry.id   AF-A0A1M6TWR7-F1
#
_cell.length_a   1.000
_cell.length_b   1.000
_cell.length_c   1.000
_cell.angle_alpha   90.00
_cell.angle_beta   90.00
_cell.angle_gamma   90.00
#
_symmetry.space_group_name_H-M   'P 1'
#
loop_
_entity.id
_entity.type
_entity.pdbx_description
1 polymer ?
#
loop_
_entity_poly.entity_id
_entity_poly.type
_entity_poly.pdbx_seq_one_letter_code
_entity_poly.pdbx_strand_id
1 'polypeptide(L)'
;MSPIQIQNLDEEPEVFVLKLQGDIGLDLVPQMTAAMDRHFAAGALHWAVDLSDVSFLGSPAVGAIMGLRSRVIRQQGSVSLFSAHAELKEKLNLMGVDLAIPAFKDWHSFLEYFRWEYRGASKFVDLTLPAKACMVPPTRRFIGGLLLSKGYGEKDVFVMESLADELANNAIEHGKPPNGIFQMHLKFDKKKMELKVANDCAPLSDEAQRELVEKYEHPKMTPGSLRGRGIVLVKKLSNQMSYSVKPQRVEVAVVRMREEK
;
A
#
# COMPACT_ATOMS: atom_id res chain seq x y z
N MET A 1 15.68 -13.58 -33.67
CA MET A 1 14.60 -12.77 -33.07
C MET A 1 15.09 -11.33 -32.97
N SER A 2 14.21 -10.32 -33.02
CA SER A 2 14.64 -8.91 -32.86
C SER A 2 15.22 -8.70 -31.45
N PRO A 3 16.42 -8.09 -31.30
CA PRO A 3 17.04 -7.83 -30.00
C PRO A 3 16.28 -6.78 -29.16
N ILE A 4 15.37 -6.05 -29.80
CA ILE A 4 14.52 -5.04 -29.20
C ILE A 4 13.07 -5.39 -29.51
N GLN A 5 12.26 -5.57 -28.47
CA GLN A 5 10.83 -5.82 -28.56
C GLN A 5 10.11 -4.89 -27.59
N ILE A 6 9.00 -4.30 -28.03
CA ILE A 6 8.12 -3.51 -27.17
C ILE A 6 6.72 -4.09 -27.30
N GLN A 7 6.12 -4.41 -26.17
CA GLN A 7 4.75 -4.91 -26.09
C GLN A 7 4.09 -4.41 -24.82
N ASN A 8 2.76 -4.41 -24.79
CA ASN A 8 2.01 -4.11 -23.58
C ASN A 8 2.05 -5.33 -22.64
N LEU A 9 1.98 -5.08 -21.34
CA LEU A 9 1.80 -6.14 -20.35
C LEU A 9 0.32 -6.54 -20.30
N ASP A 10 0.00 -7.82 -20.49
CA ASP A 10 -1.40 -8.28 -20.61
C ASP A 10 -2.28 -7.88 -19.41
N GLU A 11 -1.74 -7.99 -18.20
CA GLU A 11 -2.48 -7.68 -16.97
C GLU A 11 -2.48 -6.19 -16.59
N GLU A 12 -1.62 -5.38 -17.20
CA GLU A 12 -1.61 -3.92 -17.08
C GLU A 12 -1.28 -3.29 -18.45
N PRO A 13 -2.27 -3.17 -19.36
CA PRO A 13 -2.01 -2.77 -20.75
C PRO A 13 -1.39 -1.38 -20.92
N GLU A 14 -1.40 -0.54 -19.90
CA GLU A 14 -0.73 0.76 -19.88
C GLU A 14 0.78 0.69 -19.64
N VAL A 15 1.28 -0.47 -19.20
CA VAL A 15 2.71 -0.74 -19.02
C VAL A 15 3.27 -1.30 -20.32
N PHE A 16 4.28 -0.62 -20.85
CA PHE A 16 5.05 -1.05 -22.02
C PHE A 16 6.31 -1.78 -21.56
N VAL A 17 6.39 -3.06 -21.90
CA VAL A 17 7.56 -3.90 -21.67
C VAL A 17 8.54 -3.70 -22.81
N LEU A 18 9.67 -3.04 -22.54
CA LEU A 18 10.83 -2.99 -23.43
C LEU A 18 11.70 -4.19 -23.13
N LYS A 19 11.56 -5.26 -23.91
CA LYS A 19 12.42 -6.43 -23.81
C LYS A 19 13.65 -6.27 -24.66
N LEU A 20 14.82 -6.35 -24.02
CA LEU A 20 16.13 -6.29 -24.64
C LEU A 20 16.78 -7.68 -24.56
N GLN A 21 17.46 -8.08 -25.62
CA GLN A 21 18.11 -9.39 -25.70
C GLN A 21 19.48 -9.29 -26.38
N GLY A 22 20.47 -10.02 -25.84
CA GLY A 22 21.83 -10.09 -26.36
C GLY A 22 22.71 -8.89 -26.01
N ASP A 23 23.60 -8.53 -26.93
CA ASP A 23 24.52 -7.41 -26.79
C ASP A 23 23.86 -6.11 -27.26
N ILE A 24 23.55 -5.22 -26.31
CA ILE A 24 22.97 -3.90 -26.56
C ILE A 24 24.08 -2.86 -26.61
N GLY A 25 24.86 -2.92 -27.68
CA GLY A 25 25.94 -2.00 -28.03
C GLY A 25 25.48 -0.74 -28.78
N LEU A 26 26.45 0.03 -29.27
CA LEU A 26 26.25 1.34 -29.92
C LEU A 26 25.29 1.28 -31.13
N ASP A 27 25.35 0.18 -31.87
CA ASP A 27 24.68 -0.07 -33.14
C ASP A 27 23.17 -0.28 -32.97
N LEU A 28 22.72 -0.79 -31.82
CA LEU A 28 21.29 -0.99 -31.53
C LEU A 28 20.64 0.24 -30.87
N VAL A 29 21.42 1.19 -30.36
CA VAL A 29 20.92 2.37 -29.63
C VAL A 29 20.01 3.26 -30.48
N PRO A 30 20.32 3.57 -31.76
CA PRO A 30 19.41 4.34 -32.62
C PRO A 30 18.06 3.63 -32.83
N GLN A 31 18.09 2.32 -33.07
CA GLN A 31 16.87 1.52 -33.25
C GLN A 31 16.03 1.49 -31.97
N MET A 32 16.68 1.28 -30.82
CA MET A 32 16.03 1.28 -29.51
C MET A 32 15.39 2.63 -29.22
N THR A 33 16.11 3.72 -29.47
CA THR A 33 15.64 5.10 -29.23
C THR A 33 14.46 5.43 -30.12
N ALA A 34 14.54 5.14 -31.42
CA ALA A 34 13.43 5.35 -32.36
C ALA A 34 12.19 4.52 -31.99
N ALA A 35 12.39 3.28 -31.48
CA ALA A 35 11.28 2.46 -31.00
C ALA A 35 10.62 3.06 -29.75
N MET A 36 11.41 3.48 -28.76
CA MET A 36 10.90 4.13 -27.54
C MET A 36 10.19 5.45 -27.87
N ASP A 37 10.76 6.28 -28.73
CA ASP A 37 10.22 7.59 -29.10
C ASP A 37 8.86 7.48 -29.79
N ARG A 38 8.69 6.49 -30.69
CA ARG A 38 7.40 6.22 -31.34
C ARG A 38 6.30 5.90 -30.32
N HIS A 39 6.59 5.04 -29.34
CA HIS A 39 5.62 4.67 -28.31
C HIS A 39 5.37 5.81 -27.33
N PHE A 40 6.42 6.53 -26.92
CA PHE A 40 6.29 7.71 -26.07
C PHE A 40 5.42 8.78 -26.73
N ALA A 41 5.63 9.06 -28.03
CA ALA A 41 4.80 9.98 -28.80
C ALA A 41 3.33 9.51 -28.92
N ALA A 42 3.09 8.19 -28.86
CA ALA A 42 1.76 7.59 -28.81
C ALA A 42 1.15 7.54 -27.39
N GLY A 43 1.80 8.12 -26.37
CA GLY A 43 1.28 8.19 -25.01
C GLY A 43 1.78 7.08 -24.07
N ALA A 44 2.83 6.33 -24.43
CA ALA A 44 3.43 5.36 -23.53
C ALA A 44 4.18 6.04 -22.38
N LEU A 45 3.58 6.03 -21.18
CA LEU A 45 4.10 6.69 -19.99
C LEU A 45 4.70 5.74 -18.95
N HIS A 46 4.29 4.47 -18.93
CA HIS A 46 4.77 3.49 -17.95
C HIS A 46 5.57 2.40 -18.63
N TRP A 47 6.82 2.21 -18.20
CA TRP A 47 7.77 1.35 -18.87
C TRP A 47 8.41 0.35 -17.92
N ALA A 48 8.47 -0.89 -18.37
CA ALA A 48 9.17 -2.00 -17.74
C ALA A 48 10.30 -2.45 -18.68
N VAL A 49 11.55 -2.18 -18.34
CA VAL A 49 12.70 -2.59 -19.16
C VAL A 49 13.18 -3.97 -18.69
N ASP A 50 12.98 -4.97 -19.53
CA ASP A 50 13.40 -6.35 -19.28
C ASP A 50 14.82 -6.58 -19.81
N LEU A 51 15.74 -6.80 -18.87
CA LEU A 51 17.17 -7.04 -19.10
C LEU A 51 17.57 -8.50 -18.85
N SER A 52 16.60 -9.42 -18.69
CA SER A 52 16.86 -10.84 -18.34
C SER A 52 17.76 -11.54 -19.35
N ASP A 53 17.56 -11.24 -20.63
CA ASP A 53 18.24 -11.89 -21.76
C ASP A 53 19.37 -11.01 -22.34
N VAL A 54 19.75 -9.91 -21.67
CA VAL A 54 20.84 -9.02 -22.09
C VAL A 54 22.16 -9.59 -21.61
N SER A 55 23.16 -9.72 -22.49
CA SER A 55 24.52 -10.12 -22.14
C SER A 55 25.46 -8.93 -21.93
N PHE A 56 25.17 -7.80 -22.58
CA PHE A 56 25.92 -6.55 -22.44
C PHE A 56 25.01 -5.35 -22.67
N LEU A 57 25.20 -4.28 -21.90
CA LEU A 57 24.47 -3.02 -22.04
C LEU A 57 25.47 -1.86 -22.02
N GLY A 58 25.65 -1.20 -23.17
CA GLY A 58 26.57 -0.07 -23.28
C GLY A 58 26.05 1.19 -22.59
N SER A 59 26.96 2.07 -22.16
CA SER A 59 26.61 3.38 -21.58
C SER A 59 25.65 4.22 -22.43
N PRO A 60 25.73 4.23 -23.78
CA PRO A 60 24.75 4.93 -24.61
C PRO A 60 23.32 4.36 -24.48
N ALA A 61 23.17 3.04 -24.30
CA ALA A 61 21.87 2.42 -24.09
C ALA A 61 21.28 2.79 -22.72
N VAL A 62 22.11 2.79 -21.67
CA VAL A 62 21.73 3.32 -20.35
C VAL A 62 21.30 4.79 -20.45
N GLY A 63 22.06 5.62 -21.18
CA GLY A 63 21.73 7.02 -21.41
C GLY A 63 20.37 7.20 -22.11
N ALA A 64 20.04 6.34 -23.07
CA ALA A 64 18.73 6.36 -23.74
C ALA A 64 17.58 6.01 -22.78
N ILE A 65 17.77 5.01 -21.91
CA ILE A 65 16.79 4.63 -20.88
C ILE A 65 16.62 5.78 -19.85
N MET A 66 17.72 6.41 -19.42
CA MET A 66 17.69 7.60 -18.56
C MET A 66 16.94 8.76 -19.20
N GLY A 67 17.16 8.99 -20.51
CA GLY A 67 16.47 10.02 -21.29
C GLY A 67 14.97 9.75 -21.39
N LEU A 68 14.55 8.51 -21.63
CA LEU A 68 13.14 8.11 -21.56
C LEU A 68 12.55 8.39 -20.17
N ARG A 69 13.23 7.94 -19.10
CA ARG A 69 12.80 8.18 -17.71
C ARG A 69 12.56 9.65 -17.42
N SER A 70 13.51 10.52 -17.79
CA SER A 70 13.39 11.95 -17.57
C SER A 70 12.18 12.56 -18.29
N ARG A 71 11.77 12.00 -19.43
CA ARG A 71 10.61 12.48 -20.19
C ARG A 71 9.30 12.00 -19.59
N VAL A 72 9.19 10.71 -19.26
CA VAL A 72 7.94 10.15 -18.72
C VAL A 72 7.62 10.67 -17.32
N ILE A 73 8.61 10.88 -16.45
CA ILE A 73 8.37 11.41 -15.10
C ILE A 73 7.75 12.81 -15.12
N ARG A 74 8.12 13.65 -16.10
CA ARG A 74 7.50 14.98 -16.29
C ARG A 74 6.00 14.90 -16.60
N GLN A 75 5.53 13.74 -17.06
CA GLN A 75 4.13 13.44 -17.34
C GLN A 75 3.56 12.42 -16.34
N GLN A 76 4.14 12.34 -15.12
CA GLN A 76 3.72 11.41 -14.06
C GLN A 76 3.82 9.92 -14.44
N GLY A 77 4.60 9.60 -15.47
CA GLY A 77 4.92 8.25 -15.90
C GLY A 77 6.04 7.61 -15.07
N SER A 78 6.47 6.42 -15.50
CA SER A 78 7.45 5.61 -14.78
C SER A 78 8.34 4.79 -15.70
N VAL A 79 9.56 4.51 -15.23
CA VAL A 79 10.45 3.51 -15.81
C VAL A 79 10.91 2.62 -14.67
N SER A 80 10.96 1.31 -14.90
CA SER A 80 11.46 0.30 -13.96
C SER A 80 12.35 -0.69 -14.70
N LEU A 81 13.34 -1.27 -14.01
CA LEU A 81 14.21 -2.31 -14.57
C LEU A 81 13.85 -3.69 -14.02
N PHE A 82 14.06 -4.71 -14.83
CA PHE A 82 13.90 -6.11 -14.46
C PHE A 82 15.16 -6.91 -14.67
N SER A 83 15.40 -7.82 -13.73
CA SER A 83 16.16 -9.05 -13.94
C SER A 83 17.50 -8.89 -14.66
N ALA A 84 18.28 -7.87 -14.31
CA ALA A 84 19.70 -7.91 -14.63
C ALA A 84 20.33 -9.07 -13.87
N HIS A 85 20.94 -10.02 -14.59
CA HIS A 85 21.80 -11.04 -13.99
C HIS A 85 22.95 -10.36 -13.20
N ALA A 86 23.56 -11.08 -12.26
CA ALA A 86 24.43 -10.48 -11.24
C ALA A 86 25.51 -9.53 -11.79
N GLU A 87 26.17 -9.90 -12.89
CA GLU A 87 27.20 -9.07 -13.52
C GLU A 87 26.63 -7.76 -14.09
N LEU A 88 25.53 -7.82 -14.84
CA LEU A 88 24.88 -6.61 -15.37
C LEU A 88 24.33 -5.73 -14.24
N LYS A 89 23.79 -6.33 -13.17
CA LYS A 89 23.32 -5.58 -12.00
C LYS A 89 24.46 -4.81 -11.34
N GLU A 90 25.64 -5.44 -11.19
CA GLU A 90 26.81 -4.77 -10.63
C GLU A 90 27.25 -3.59 -11.50
N LYS A 91 27.29 -3.76 -12.83
CA LYS A 91 27.58 -2.66 -13.76
C LYS A 91 26.58 -1.51 -13.65
N LEU A 92 25.28 -1.80 -13.59
CA LEU A 92 24.22 -0.79 -13.43
C LEU A 92 24.35 -0.03 -12.11
N ASN A 93 24.67 -0.73 -11.02
CA ASN A 93 24.91 -0.12 -9.72
C ASN A 93 26.15 0.80 -9.73
N LEU A 94 27.25 0.38 -10.37
CA LEU A 94 28.44 1.22 -10.54
C LEU A 94 28.15 2.50 -11.34
N MET A 95 27.20 2.44 -12.27
CA MET A 95 26.71 3.60 -13.02
C MET A 95 25.68 4.45 -12.26
N GLY A 96 25.26 4.04 -11.06
CA GLY A 96 24.25 4.73 -10.24
C GLY A 96 22.83 4.63 -10.79
N VAL A 97 22.56 3.66 -11.68
CA VAL A 97 21.24 3.50 -12.31
C VAL A 97 20.19 3.08 -11.29
N ASP A 98 20.57 2.28 -10.29
CA ASP A 98 19.73 1.81 -9.19
C ASP A 98 19.23 2.95 -8.28
N LEU A 99 19.99 4.05 -8.19
CA LEU A 99 19.58 5.25 -7.47
C LEU A 99 18.50 6.04 -8.22
N ALA A 100 18.43 5.88 -9.54
CA ALA A 100 17.50 6.61 -10.40
C ALA A 100 16.28 5.77 -10.79
N ILE A 101 16.47 4.52 -11.23
CA ILE A 101 15.39 3.63 -11.66
C ILE A 101 15.18 2.51 -10.65
N PRO A 102 13.95 2.34 -10.14
CA PRO A 102 13.59 1.16 -9.37
C PRO A 102 13.84 -0.12 -10.16
N ALA A 103 14.62 -1.04 -9.58
CA ALA A 103 14.91 -2.35 -10.15
C ALA A 103 14.21 -3.46 -9.37
N PHE A 104 13.58 -4.40 -10.08
CA PHE A 104 12.82 -5.50 -9.50
C PHE A 104 13.38 -6.85 -9.92
N LYS A 105 13.30 -7.81 -9.01
CA LYS A 105 13.76 -9.19 -9.21
C LYS A 105 12.78 -10.05 -10.01
N ASP A 106 11.49 -9.70 -9.96
CA ASP A 106 10.41 -10.46 -10.58
C ASP A 106 9.21 -9.54 -10.91
N TRP A 107 8.37 -10.01 -11.83
CA TRP A 107 7.14 -9.34 -12.26
C TRP A 107 6.18 -9.03 -11.11
N HIS A 108 6.07 -9.95 -10.15
CA HIS A 108 5.20 -9.76 -9.00
C HIS A 108 5.57 -8.51 -8.19
N SER A 109 6.84 -8.36 -7.84
CA SER A 109 7.35 -7.23 -7.05
C SER A 109 7.17 -5.89 -7.78
N PHE A 110 7.39 -5.87 -9.10
CA PHE A 110 7.12 -4.70 -9.91
C PHE A 110 5.63 -4.36 -9.93
N LEU A 111 4.74 -5.32 -10.17
CA LEU A 111 3.31 -5.07 -10.25
C LEU A 111 2.76 -4.57 -8.93
N GLU A 112 3.23 -5.12 -7.80
CA GLU A 112 2.87 -4.61 -6.48
C GLU A 112 3.28 -3.15 -6.30
N TYR A 113 4.50 -2.80 -6.71
CA TYR A 113 4.98 -1.43 -6.70
C TYR A 113 4.19 -0.53 -7.64
N PHE A 114 4.01 -0.93 -8.90
CA PHE A 114 3.33 -0.16 -9.94
C PHE A 114 1.87 0.14 -9.55
N ARG A 115 1.15 -0.89 -9.11
CA ARG A 115 -0.25 -0.75 -8.69
C ARG A 115 -0.39 0.15 -7.47
N TRP A 116 0.53 0.04 -6.50
CA TRP A 116 0.56 0.96 -5.35
C TRP A 116 0.89 2.39 -5.77
N GLU A 117 1.91 2.56 -6.60
CA GLU A 117 2.51 3.85 -6.90
C GLU A 117 1.64 4.67 -7.86
N TYR A 118 1.11 4.03 -8.90
CA TYR A 118 0.46 4.69 -10.04
C TYR A 118 -1.04 4.37 -10.17
N ARG A 119 -1.50 3.24 -9.61
CA ARG A 119 -2.93 2.84 -9.68
C ARG A 119 -3.73 3.12 -8.41
N GLY A 120 -3.06 3.55 -7.35
CA GLY A 120 -3.71 3.76 -6.05
C GLY A 120 -4.30 2.47 -5.47
N ALA A 121 -3.70 1.32 -5.78
CA ALA A 121 -4.17 0.04 -5.26
C ALA A 121 -4.10 0.02 -3.74
N SER A 122 -5.17 -0.47 -3.12
CA SER A 122 -5.21 -0.69 -1.67
C SER A 122 -4.47 -1.98 -1.30
N LYS A 123 -3.85 -1.97 -0.13
CA LYS A 123 -3.36 -3.16 0.57
C LYS A 123 -4.22 -3.38 1.81
N PHE A 124 -4.20 -4.59 2.34
CA PHE A 124 -4.90 -4.91 3.58
C PHE A 124 -4.14 -5.94 4.40
N VAL A 125 -4.45 -5.96 5.69
CA VAL A 125 -4.00 -6.97 6.65
C VAL A 125 -5.17 -7.37 7.52
N ASP A 126 -5.38 -8.67 7.63
CA ASP A 126 -6.32 -9.28 8.56
C ASP A 126 -5.56 -9.90 9.73
N LEU A 127 -5.95 -9.52 10.94
CA LEU A 127 -5.39 -10.02 12.19
C LEU A 127 -6.50 -10.69 13.00
N THR A 128 -6.21 -11.88 13.52
CA THR A 128 -7.01 -12.52 14.57
C THR A 128 -6.17 -12.55 15.83
N LEU A 129 -6.63 -11.84 16.87
CA LEU A 129 -5.85 -11.53 18.05
C LEU A 129 -6.54 -12.06 19.31
N PRO A 130 -5.79 -12.58 20.30
CA PRO A 130 -6.35 -12.88 21.61
C PRO A 130 -6.93 -11.62 22.26
N ALA A 131 -8.10 -11.74 22.87
CA ALA A 131 -8.76 -10.67 23.61
C ALA A 131 -8.09 -10.45 24.99
N LYS A 132 -6.82 -10.04 24.98
CA LYS A 132 -5.98 -9.77 26.15
C LYS A 132 -5.35 -8.39 26.02
N ALA A 133 -5.38 -7.60 27.08
CA ALA A 133 -4.85 -6.23 27.09
C ALA A 133 -3.36 -6.16 26.66
N CYS A 134 -2.56 -7.20 26.95
CA CYS A 134 -1.16 -7.27 26.54
C CYS A 134 -0.95 -7.32 25.02
N MET A 135 -1.99 -7.63 24.23
CA MET A 135 -1.94 -7.63 22.77
C MET A 135 -2.10 -6.23 22.16
N VAL A 136 -2.63 -5.26 22.90
CA VAL A 136 -2.88 -3.92 22.34
C VAL A 136 -1.58 -3.19 21.95
N PRO A 137 -0.54 -3.10 22.81
CA PRO A 137 0.71 -2.45 22.44
C PRO A 137 1.43 -3.05 21.21
N PRO A 138 1.62 -4.38 21.08
CA PRO A 138 2.27 -4.93 19.89
C PRO A 138 1.44 -4.75 18.62
N THR A 139 0.11 -4.84 18.69
CA THR A 139 -0.76 -4.59 17.53
C THR A 139 -0.63 -3.14 17.04
N ARG A 140 -0.57 -2.17 17.96
CA ARG A 140 -0.33 -0.76 17.60
C ARG A 140 1.00 -0.57 16.88
N ARG A 141 2.09 -1.07 17.46
CA ARG A 141 3.43 -0.97 16.86
C ARG A 141 3.50 -1.65 15.49
N PHE A 142 2.81 -2.78 15.32
CA PHE A 142 2.72 -3.45 14.03
C PHE A 142 2.03 -2.56 12.98
N ILE A 143 0.87 -1.98 13.30
CA ILE A 143 0.16 -1.05 12.42
C ILE A 143 1.03 0.16 12.10
N GLY A 144 1.64 0.76 13.12
CA GLY A 144 2.48 1.95 12.94
C GLY A 144 3.70 1.67 12.06
N GLY A 145 4.42 0.58 12.31
CA GLY A 145 5.56 0.17 11.48
C GLY A 145 5.17 -0.14 10.03
N LEU A 146 4.02 -0.81 9.84
CA LEU A 146 3.50 -1.10 8.50
C LEU A 146 3.19 0.19 7.73
N LEU A 147 2.47 1.13 8.34
CA LEU A 147 2.11 2.40 7.70
C LEU A 147 3.36 3.27 7.44
N LEU A 148 4.30 3.35 8.38
CA LEU A 148 5.58 4.05 8.15
C LEU A 148 6.34 3.45 6.96
N SER A 149 6.40 2.12 6.85
CA SER A 149 7.06 1.44 5.72
C SER A 149 6.42 1.75 4.36
N LYS A 150 5.16 2.20 4.37
CA LYS A 150 4.38 2.58 3.18
C LYS A 150 4.36 4.10 2.95
N GLY A 151 5.14 4.85 3.72
CA GLY A 151 5.38 6.28 3.55
C GLY A 151 4.37 7.20 4.23
N TYR A 152 3.48 6.68 5.09
CA TYR A 152 2.61 7.54 5.91
C TYR A 152 3.43 8.36 6.90
N GLY A 153 2.99 9.59 7.18
CA GLY A 153 3.67 10.47 8.13
C GLY A 153 3.43 10.02 9.58
N GLU A 154 4.35 10.40 10.47
CA GLU A 154 4.27 10.08 11.91
C GLU A 154 2.95 10.52 12.54
N LYS A 155 2.39 11.65 12.11
CA LYS A 155 1.09 12.15 12.60
C LYS A 155 -0.06 11.23 12.21
N ASP A 156 -0.15 10.81 10.95
CA ASP A 156 -1.17 9.86 10.49
C ASP A 156 -1.05 8.52 11.22
N VAL A 157 0.19 8.06 11.38
CA VAL A 157 0.53 6.82 12.08
C VAL A 157 0.07 6.90 13.54
N PHE A 158 0.40 7.97 14.25
CA PHE A 158 -0.02 8.18 15.65
C PHE A 158 -1.55 8.17 15.80
N VAL A 159 -2.27 8.80 14.86
CA VAL A 159 -3.73 8.79 14.84
C VAL A 159 -4.26 7.37 14.67
N MET A 160 -3.71 6.61 13.71
CA MET A 160 -4.13 5.22 13.49
C MET A 160 -3.79 4.30 14.67
N GLU A 161 -2.64 4.48 15.31
CA GLU A 161 -2.30 3.75 16.52
C GLU A 161 -3.27 4.05 17.66
N SER A 162 -3.70 5.31 17.80
CA SER A 162 -4.69 5.71 18.82
C SER A 162 -6.06 5.12 18.54
N LEU A 163 -6.49 5.09 17.27
CA LEU A 163 -7.72 4.42 16.85
C LEU A 163 -7.66 2.91 17.11
N ALA A 164 -6.53 2.27 16.79
CA ALA A 164 -6.32 0.86 17.06
C ALA A 164 -6.32 0.54 18.56
N ASP A 165 -5.71 1.40 19.39
CA ASP A 165 -5.72 1.29 20.85
C ASP A 165 -7.16 1.26 21.39
N GLU A 166 -7.93 2.28 21.06
CA GLU A 166 -9.30 2.46 21.55
C GLU A 166 -10.23 1.34 21.07
N LEU A 167 -10.17 1.00 19.78
CA LEU A 167 -11.04 -0.05 19.23
C LEU A 167 -10.69 -1.45 19.77
N ALA A 168 -9.40 -1.76 19.93
CA ALA A 168 -8.97 -3.03 20.51
C ALA A 168 -9.34 -3.13 22.00
N ASN A 169 -9.10 -2.07 22.78
CA ASN A 169 -9.51 -2.03 24.19
C ASN A 169 -11.03 -2.17 24.34
N ASN A 170 -11.82 -1.52 23.47
CA ASN A 170 -13.28 -1.69 23.45
C ASN A 170 -13.69 -3.16 23.19
N ALA A 171 -13.06 -3.82 22.20
CA ALA A 171 -13.34 -5.22 21.91
C ALA A 171 -12.98 -6.16 23.07
N ILE A 172 -11.89 -5.87 23.79
CA ILE A 172 -11.41 -6.68 24.92
C ILE A 172 -12.28 -6.45 26.18
N GLU A 173 -12.44 -5.19 26.61
CA GLU A 173 -13.06 -4.85 27.89
C GLU A 173 -14.58 -4.90 27.85
N HIS A 174 -15.17 -4.41 26.76
CA HIS A 174 -16.63 -4.32 26.60
C HIS A 174 -17.18 -5.47 25.76
N GLY A 175 -16.44 -5.91 24.73
CA GLY A 175 -16.87 -7.00 23.86
C GLY A 175 -16.83 -8.38 24.54
N LYS A 176 -15.84 -8.62 25.41
CA LYS A 176 -15.62 -9.89 26.14
C LYS A 176 -15.98 -11.14 25.31
N PRO A 177 -15.31 -11.32 24.16
CA PRO A 177 -15.69 -12.35 23.21
C PRO A 177 -15.62 -13.74 23.83
N PRO A 178 -16.65 -14.59 23.67
CA PRO A 178 -16.71 -15.91 24.30
C PRO A 178 -15.62 -16.86 23.78
N ASN A 179 -15.19 -16.70 22.53
CA ASN A 179 -14.06 -17.42 21.94
C ASN A 179 -12.68 -16.81 22.31
N GLY A 180 -12.66 -15.75 23.11
CA GLY A 180 -11.43 -15.12 23.59
C GLY A 180 -10.60 -14.43 22.51
N ILE A 181 -11.19 -14.11 21.35
CA ILE A 181 -10.50 -13.46 20.23
C ILE A 181 -11.28 -12.26 19.69
N PHE A 182 -10.56 -11.32 19.07
CA PHE A 182 -11.15 -10.28 18.23
C PHE A 182 -10.39 -10.23 16.89
N GLN A 183 -11.08 -9.73 15.87
CA GLN A 183 -10.59 -9.59 14.51
C GLN A 183 -10.34 -8.13 14.21
N MET A 184 -9.26 -7.85 13.49
CA MET A 184 -8.91 -6.52 13.04
C MET A 184 -8.55 -6.57 11.56
N HIS A 185 -9.23 -5.75 10.76
CA HIS A 185 -8.98 -5.56 9.34
C HIS A 185 -8.47 -4.15 9.13
N LEU A 186 -7.23 -4.00 8.68
CA LEU A 186 -6.64 -2.73 8.27
C LEU A 186 -6.52 -2.75 6.76
N LYS A 187 -7.23 -1.85 6.07
CA LYS A 187 -7.08 -1.59 4.64
C LYS A 187 -6.55 -0.19 4.42
N PHE A 188 -5.64 0.01 3.47
CA PHE A 188 -5.00 1.29 3.30
C PHE A 188 -4.50 1.47 1.86
N ASP A 189 -4.51 2.71 1.39
CA ASP A 189 -4.00 3.17 0.09
C ASP A 189 -3.35 4.55 0.24
N LYS A 190 -2.72 5.07 -0.81
CA LYS A 190 -2.02 6.37 -0.74
C LYS A 190 -2.83 7.54 -0.17
N LYS A 191 -4.16 7.48 -0.21
CA LYS A 191 -5.10 8.54 0.21
C LYS A 191 -5.74 8.30 1.57
N LYS A 192 -5.96 7.05 1.98
CA LYS A 192 -6.72 6.75 3.20
C LYS A 192 -6.33 5.44 3.88
N MET A 193 -6.78 5.32 5.11
CA MET A 193 -6.71 4.13 5.96
C MET A 193 -8.12 3.81 6.45
N GLU A 194 -8.45 2.53 6.47
CA GLU A 194 -9.71 1.97 6.95
C GLU A 194 -9.35 0.92 7.99
N LEU A 195 -9.80 1.11 9.23
CA LEU A 195 -9.59 0.16 10.32
C LEU A 195 -10.94 -0.35 10.79
N LYS A 196 -11.08 -1.66 10.81
CA LYS A 196 -12.27 -2.35 11.28
C LYS A 196 -11.89 -3.32 12.37
N VAL A 197 -12.62 -3.28 13.49
CA VAL A 197 -12.48 -4.22 14.60
C VAL A 197 -13.82 -4.91 14.80
N ALA A 198 -13.79 -6.24 14.88
CA ALA A 198 -14.95 -7.06 15.09
C ALA A 198 -14.69 -8.11 16.16
N ASN A 199 -15.69 -8.40 16.99
CA ASN A 199 -15.63 -9.48 17.94
C ASN A 199 -17.01 -10.11 18.07
N ASP A 200 -17.02 -11.41 18.36
CA ASP A 200 -18.25 -12.05 18.78
C ASP A 200 -18.56 -11.61 20.22
N CYS A 201 -19.83 -11.65 20.61
CA CYS A 201 -20.26 -11.31 21.97
C CYS A 201 -21.28 -12.33 22.48
N ALA A 202 -21.54 -12.32 23.78
CA ALA A 202 -22.67 -13.05 24.32
C ALA A 202 -23.98 -12.55 23.67
N PRO A 203 -25.02 -13.41 23.54
CA PRO A 203 -26.29 -13.02 22.96
C PRO A 203 -26.83 -11.72 23.59
N LEU A 204 -27.00 -10.69 22.76
CA LEU A 204 -27.54 -9.40 23.14
C LEU A 204 -29.06 -9.41 22.95
N SER A 205 -29.81 -8.97 23.96
CA SER A 205 -31.24 -8.69 23.79
C SER A 205 -31.44 -7.51 22.83
N ASP A 206 -32.66 -7.33 22.33
CA ASP A 206 -32.98 -6.21 21.45
C ASP A 206 -32.75 -4.86 22.14
N GLU A 207 -33.01 -4.77 23.45
CA GLU A 207 -32.73 -3.59 24.27
C GLU A 207 -31.23 -3.31 24.35
N ALA A 208 -30.41 -4.33 24.66
CA ALA A 208 -28.97 -4.19 24.74
C ALA A 208 -28.34 -3.78 23.39
N GLN A 209 -28.90 -4.28 22.28
CA GLN A 209 -28.49 -3.85 20.94
C GLN A 209 -28.82 -2.37 20.71
N ARG A 210 -30.02 -1.91 21.07
CA ARG A 210 -30.42 -0.50 20.95
C ARG A 210 -29.56 0.42 21.82
N GLU A 211 -29.24 0.03 23.05
CA GLU A 211 -28.36 0.79 23.93
C GLU A 211 -26.94 0.96 23.36
N LEU A 212 -26.39 -0.11 22.76
CA LEU A 212 -25.09 -0.04 22.10
C LEU A 212 -25.12 0.88 20.88
N VAL A 213 -26.18 0.78 20.06
CA VAL A 213 -26.38 1.69 18.92
C VAL A 213 -26.47 3.14 19.41
N GLU A 214 -27.27 3.43 20.43
CA GLU A 214 -27.38 4.79 21.00
C GLU A 214 -26.04 5.30 21.53
N LYS A 215 -25.25 4.42 22.18
CA LYS A 215 -23.89 4.76 22.64
C LYS A 215 -22.96 5.14 21.49
N TYR A 216 -23.07 4.49 20.33
CA TYR A 216 -22.28 4.83 19.14
C TYR A 216 -22.81 6.07 18.41
N GLU A 217 -24.12 6.31 18.38
CA GLU A 217 -24.73 7.50 17.75
C GLU A 217 -24.48 8.75 18.58
N HIS A 218 -24.78 8.66 19.88
CA HIS A 218 -24.78 9.77 20.83
C HIS A 218 -23.86 9.48 22.02
N PRO A 219 -22.53 9.39 21.80
CA PRO A 219 -21.60 9.11 22.88
C PRO A 219 -21.61 10.26 23.89
N LYS A 220 -22.03 9.97 25.13
CA LYS A 220 -22.08 10.94 26.22
C LYS A 220 -20.71 11.06 26.88
N MET A 221 -20.20 12.29 26.99
CA MET A 221 -18.95 12.58 27.69
C MET A 221 -19.27 13.17 29.06
N THR A 222 -18.93 12.46 30.14
CA THR A 222 -19.05 13.01 31.50
C THR A 222 -17.76 13.77 31.84
N PRO A 223 -17.82 15.09 32.13
CA PRO A 223 -16.64 15.86 32.51
C PRO A 223 -15.96 15.22 33.74
N GLY A 224 -14.65 15.00 33.67
CA GLY A 224 -13.86 14.41 34.77
C GLY A 224 -13.80 12.87 34.80
N SER A 225 -14.68 12.15 34.09
CA SER A 225 -14.61 10.68 33.99
C SER A 225 -13.58 10.24 32.95
N LEU A 226 -12.75 9.23 33.27
CA LEU A 226 -11.91 8.50 32.31
C LEU A 226 -12.73 7.56 31.41
N ARG A 227 -13.89 7.10 31.88
CA ARG A 227 -14.81 6.21 31.15
C ARG A 227 -15.70 7.00 30.19
N GLY A 228 -15.93 6.45 28.99
CA GLY A 228 -16.81 7.04 27.96
C GLY A 228 -16.11 7.93 26.92
N ARG A 229 -14.78 8.13 27.04
CA ARG A 229 -14.01 8.98 26.11
C ARG A 229 -13.62 8.28 24.81
N GLY A 230 -13.47 6.96 24.82
CA GLY A 230 -12.91 6.21 23.69
C GLY A 230 -13.69 6.40 22.38
N ILE A 231 -15.01 6.20 22.40
CA ILE A 231 -15.85 6.39 21.20
C ILE A 231 -15.84 7.86 20.73
N VAL A 232 -15.83 8.82 21.66
CA VAL A 232 -15.74 10.26 21.33
C VAL A 232 -14.39 10.56 20.65
N LEU A 233 -13.30 10.01 21.18
CA LEU A 233 -11.97 10.15 20.60
C LEU A 233 -11.91 9.52 19.21
N VAL A 234 -12.46 8.31 19.06
CA VAL A 234 -12.55 7.62 17.77
C VAL A 234 -13.29 8.47 16.74
N LYS A 235 -14.48 9.00 17.07
CA LYS A 235 -15.23 9.90 16.18
C LYS A 235 -14.45 11.17 15.82
N LYS A 236 -13.73 11.75 16.79
CA LYS A 236 -12.94 12.98 16.58
C LYS A 236 -11.72 12.75 15.68
N LEU A 237 -11.08 11.59 15.81
CA LEU A 237 -9.85 11.25 15.08
C LEU A 237 -10.15 10.68 13.69
N SER A 238 -11.28 9.99 13.50
CA SER A 238 -11.71 9.45 12.22
C SER A 238 -12.40 10.51 11.35
N ASN A 239 -12.32 10.37 10.02
CA ASN A 239 -13.16 11.13 9.10
C ASN A 239 -14.57 10.52 8.99
N GLN A 240 -14.67 9.21 9.12
CA GLN A 240 -15.93 8.47 9.12
C GLN A 240 -15.84 7.34 10.14
N MET A 241 -16.94 7.09 10.84
CA MET A 241 -17.13 5.94 11.71
C MET A 241 -18.44 5.26 11.35
N SER A 242 -18.41 3.93 11.24
CA SER A 242 -19.59 3.08 11.08
C SER A 242 -19.52 1.91 12.05
N TYR A 243 -20.66 1.29 12.31
CA TYR A 243 -20.75 0.15 13.22
C TYR A 243 -21.86 -0.79 12.76
N SER A 244 -21.73 -2.06 13.12
CA SER A 244 -22.76 -3.07 12.97
C SER A 244 -22.91 -3.81 14.29
N VAL A 245 -24.09 -3.72 14.89
CA VAL A 245 -24.46 -4.47 16.10
C VAL A 245 -25.44 -5.54 15.66
N LYS A 246 -25.07 -6.80 15.87
CA LYS A 246 -25.88 -7.99 15.62
C LYS A 246 -26.01 -8.77 16.93
N PRO A 247 -26.97 -9.70 17.05
CA PRO A 247 -27.24 -10.41 18.31
C PRO A 247 -26.02 -11.07 18.97
N GLN A 248 -25.03 -11.50 18.20
CA GLN A 248 -23.83 -12.18 18.72
C GLN A 248 -22.53 -11.60 18.15
N ARG A 249 -22.58 -10.42 17.54
CA ARG A 249 -21.40 -9.83 16.89
C ARG A 249 -21.48 -8.31 16.88
N VAL A 250 -20.38 -7.68 17.26
CA VAL A 250 -20.20 -6.24 17.16
C VAL A 250 -19.03 -5.95 16.24
N GLU A 251 -19.21 -4.98 15.36
CA GLU A 251 -18.21 -4.49 14.44
C GLU A 251 -18.19 -2.96 14.46
N VAL A 252 -17.00 -2.39 14.50
CA VAL A 252 -16.77 -0.95 14.41
C VAL A 252 -15.71 -0.72 13.34
N ALA A 253 -16.02 0.15 12.38
CA ALA A 253 -15.12 0.53 11.30
C ALA A 253 -14.91 2.05 11.28
N VAL A 254 -13.69 2.46 10.98
CA VAL A 254 -13.31 3.86 10.87
C VAL A 254 -12.52 4.09 9.58
N VAL A 255 -12.75 5.23 8.95
CA VAL A 255 -11.98 5.72 7.81
C VAL A 255 -11.24 6.96 8.25
N ARG A 256 -9.94 7.01 7.96
CA ARG A 256 -9.07 8.16 8.16
C ARG A 256 -8.44 8.52 6.82
N MET A 257 -8.67 9.74 6.37
CA MET A 257 -7.95 10.31 5.23
C MET A 257 -6.53 10.64 5.68
N ARG A 258 -5.57 10.33 4.82
CA ARG A 258 -4.17 10.73 5.01
C ARG A 258 -4.09 12.26 4.93
N GLU A 259 -3.34 12.88 5.84
CA GLU A 259 -3.03 14.29 5.69
C GLU A 259 -2.02 14.46 4.54
N GLU A 260 -2.42 15.17 3.49
CA GLU A 260 -1.50 15.53 2.41
C GLU A 260 -0.42 16.48 2.97
N LYS A 261 0.84 16.24 2.57
CA LYS A 261 1.94 17.17 2.81
C LYS A 261 1.93 18.27 1.76
#